data_AF-A0A917ZXD0-F1
#
_entry.id   AF-A0A917ZXD0-F1
#
_cell.length_a   1.000
_cell.length_b   1.000
_cell.length_c   1.000
_cell.angle_alpha   90.00
_cell.angle_beta   90.00
_cell.angle_gamma   90.00
#
_symmetry.space_group_name_H-M   'P 1'
#
loop_
_entity.id
_entity.type
_entity.pdbx_description
1 polymer ?
#
loop_
_entity_poly.entity_id
_entity_poly.type
_entity_poly.pdbx_seq_one_letter_code
_entity_poly.pdbx_strand_id
1 'polypeptide(L)' 'MEEHHGARVAQAMAARLKAALDDKGWSVAQLSRISGVARYTIAKAIAGDAWPDLLTIANLEKALDCDLWPGRDV' A
#
# COMPACT_ATOMS: atom_id res chain seq x y z
N MET A 1 -15.22 -3.27 22.35
CA MET A 1 -14.37 -2.37 21.56
C MET A 1 -14.98 -2.30 20.18
N GLU A 2 -15.13 -1.12 19.62
CA GLU A 2 -15.71 -0.96 18.29
C GLU A 2 -14.78 -1.62 17.26
N GLU A 3 -15.33 -2.48 16.41
CA GLU A 3 -14.55 -3.17 15.39
C GLU A 3 -14.26 -2.18 14.24
N HIS A 4 -13.07 -1.60 14.24
CA HIS A 4 -12.65 -0.66 13.21
C HIS A 4 -12.16 -1.40 11.95
N HIS A 5 -13.06 -2.08 11.26
CA HIS A 5 -12.75 -2.90 10.07
C HIS A 5 -11.93 -2.12 9.03
N GLY A 6 -12.34 -0.90 8.67
CA GLY A 6 -11.61 -0.07 7.71
C GLY A 6 -10.16 0.24 8.13
N ALA A 7 -9.92 0.45 9.43
CA ALA A 7 -8.57 0.68 9.94
C ALA A 7 -7.71 -0.58 9.86
N ARG A 8 -8.27 -1.77 10.13
CA ARG A 8 -7.58 -3.05 9.97
C ARG A 8 -7.21 -3.31 8.51
N VAL A 9 -8.12 -3.01 7.58
CA VAL A 9 -7.88 -3.09 6.13
C VAL A 9 -6.72 -2.18 5.73
N ALA A 10 -6.73 -0.91 6.17
CA ALA A 10 -5.65 0.03 5.87
C ALA A 10 -4.30 -0.42 6.43
N GLN A 11 -4.26 -0.92 7.67
CA GLN A 11 -3.04 -1.45 8.29
C GLN A 11 -2.51 -2.69 7.57
N ALA A 12 -3.38 -3.64 7.22
CA ALA A 12 -3.00 -4.86 6.53
C ALA A 12 -2.47 -4.59 5.11
N MET A 13 -3.06 -3.62 4.41
CA MET A 13 -2.57 -3.17 3.11
C MET A 13 -1.21 -2.47 3.23
N ALA A 14 -1.03 -1.56 4.21
CA ALA A 14 0.25 -0.90 4.45
C ALA A 14 1.37 -1.89 4.78
N ALA A 15 1.07 -2.93 5.57
CA ALA A 15 2.01 -4.02 5.87
C ALA A 15 2.39 -4.82 4.62
N ARG A 16 1.42 -5.17 3.76
CA ARG A 16 1.69 -5.85 2.47
C ARG A 16 2.54 -5.00 1.54
N LEU A 17 2.25 -3.70 1.44
CA LEU A 17 3.03 -2.76 0.63
C LEU A 17 4.48 -2.68 1.11
N LYS A 18 4.69 -2.61 2.42
CA LYS A 18 6.04 -2.60 2.99
C LYS A 18 6.77 -3.93 2.73
N ALA A 19 6.11 -5.06 2.93
CA ALA A 19 6.69 -6.38 2.66
C ALA A 19 7.07 -6.53 1.17
N ALA A 20 6.20 -6.12 0.25
CA ALA A 20 6.48 -6.18 -1.19
C ALA A 20 7.69 -5.31 -1.62
N LEU A 21 7.88 -4.16 -0.98
CA LEU A 21 9.08 -3.33 -1.19
C LEU A 21 10.34 -4.03 -0.66
N ASP A 22 10.27 -4.59 0.55
CA ASP A 22 11.39 -5.26 1.19
C ASP A 22 11.80 -6.52 0.38
N ASP A 23 10.84 -7.34 -0.07
CA ASP A 23 11.06 -8.56 -0.88
C ASP A 23 11.72 -8.25 -2.24
N LYS A 24 11.35 -7.14 -2.87
CA LYS A 24 11.98 -6.71 -4.14
C LYS A 24 13.28 -5.93 -3.94
N GLY A 25 13.61 -5.54 -2.70
CA GLY A 25 14.70 -4.61 -2.41
C GLY A 25 14.48 -3.21 -2.99
N TRP A 26 13.22 -2.80 -3.18
CA TRP A 26 12.88 -1.53 -3.81
C TRP A 26 12.76 -0.40 -2.78
N SER A 27 13.25 0.77 -3.16
CA SER A 27 12.93 2.00 -2.41
C SER A 27 11.57 2.55 -2.80
N VAL A 28 10.95 3.35 -1.91
CA VAL A 28 9.73 4.11 -2.23
C VAL A 28 9.92 5.00 -3.47
N ALA A 29 11.12 5.57 -3.64
CA ALA A 29 11.44 6.40 -4.81
C ALA A 29 11.51 5.59 -6.12
N GLN A 30 11.88 4.32 -6.06
CA GLN A 30 11.82 3.42 -7.20
C GLN A 30 10.37 3.04 -7.53
N LEU A 31 9.58 2.62 -6.53
CA LEU A 31 8.18 2.29 -6.74
C LEU A 31 7.40 3.48 -7.32
N SER A 32 7.63 4.69 -6.81
CA SER A 32 7.00 5.91 -7.32
C SER A 32 7.24 6.14 -8.82
N ARG A 33 8.47 5.87 -9.30
CA ARG A 33 8.81 6.01 -10.73
C ARG A 33 8.12 4.97 -11.61
N ILE A 34 7.92 3.76 -11.08
CA ILE A 34 7.33 2.63 -11.83
C ILE A 34 5.80 2.70 -11.81
N SER A 35 5.19 3.02 -10.66
CA SER A 35 3.74 3.06 -10.50
C SER A 35 3.10 4.38 -10.94
N GLY A 36 3.89 5.46 -11.07
CA GLY A 36 3.37 6.81 -11.29
C GLY A 36 2.70 7.43 -10.06
N VAL A 37 2.66 6.72 -8.92
CA VAL A 37 2.13 7.25 -7.65
C VAL A 37 3.21 8.12 -7.00
N ALA A 38 2.83 9.29 -6.50
CA ALA A 38 3.77 10.19 -5.86
C ALA A 38 4.47 9.55 -4.64
N ARG A 39 5.78 9.73 -4.54
CA ARG A 39 6.61 9.23 -3.42
C ARG A 39 6.02 9.59 -2.05
N TYR A 40 5.51 10.82 -1.90
CA TYR A 40 4.89 11.28 -0.65
C TYR A 40 3.63 10.48 -0.32
N THR A 41 2.76 10.23 -1.29
CA THR A 41 1.55 9.41 -1.11
C THR A 41 1.88 8.00 -0.66
N ILE A 42 2.87 7.35 -1.28
CA ILE A 42 3.32 6.00 -0.88
C ILE A 42 3.87 6.02 0.55
N ALA A 43 4.68 7.02 0.90
CA ALA A 43 5.22 7.14 2.25
C ALA A 43 4.12 7.33 3.32
N LYS A 44 3.11 8.18 3.05
CA LYS A 44 1.97 8.39 3.96
C LYS A 44 1.11 7.14 4.10
N ALA A 45 0.93 6.38 3.03
CA ALA A 45 0.22 5.10 3.07
C ALA A 45 0.93 4.08 3.97
N ILE A 46 2.25 3.91 3.82
CA ILE A 46 3.05 3.02 4.66
C ILE A 46 3.05 3.46 6.13
N ALA A 47 3.08 4.77 6.38
CA ALA A 47 3.04 5.33 7.73
C ALA A 47 1.64 5.26 8.39
N GLY A 48 0.59 4.95 7.63
CA GLY A 48 -0.80 4.99 8.11
C GLY A 48 -1.38 6.41 8.23
N ASP A 49 -0.67 7.41 7.71
CA ASP A 49 -1.08 8.83 7.77
C ASP A 49 -2.12 9.20 6.71
N ALA A 50 -2.30 8.36 5.69
CA ALA A 50 -3.28 8.56 4.63
C ALA A 50 -3.82 7.21 4.16
N TRP A 51 -5.10 7.19 3.78
CA TRP A 51 -5.73 6.00 3.19
C TRP A 51 -5.66 6.11 1.66
N PRO A 52 -4.97 5.18 0.99
CA PRO A 52 -4.93 5.16 -0.46
C PRO A 52 -6.31 4.99 -1.07
N ASP A 53 -6.55 5.72 -2.16
CA ASP A 53 -7.72 5.51 -2.99
C ASP A 53 -7.57 4.28 -3.90
N LEU A 54 -8.65 3.93 -4.60
CA LEU A 54 -8.70 2.77 -5.49
C LEU A 54 -7.67 2.87 -6.63
N LEU A 55 -7.44 4.06 -7.17
CA LEU A 55 -6.49 4.29 -8.26
C LEU A 55 -5.04 4.08 -7.79
N THR A 56 -4.73 4.53 -6.58
CA THR A 56 -3.43 4.35 -5.94
C THR A 56 -3.14 2.87 -5.72
N ILE A 57 -4.10 2.12 -5.16
CA ILE A 57 -3.93 0.68 -4.93
C ILE A 57 -3.70 -0.04 -6.26
N ALA A 58 -4.56 0.17 -7.25
CA ALA A 58 -4.44 -0.49 -8.56
C ALA A 58 -3.09 -0.22 -9.26
N ASN A 59 -2.60 1.03 -9.20
CA ASN A 59 -1.30 1.38 -9.80
C ASN A 59 -0.12 0.77 -9.05
N LEU A 60 -0.19 0.67 -7.72
CA LEU A 60 0.86 0.04 -6.92
C LEU A 60 0.88 -1.49 -7.14
N GLU A 61 -0.28 -2.14 -7.14
CA GLU A 61 -0.40 -3.58 -7.42
C GLU A 61 0.14 -3.92 -8.81
N LYS A 62 -0.23 -3.14 -9.83
CA LYS A 62 0.31 -3.32 -11.19
C LYS A 62 1.83 -3.15 -11.25
N ALA A 63 2.39 -2.19 -10.51
CA ALA A 63 3.83 -1.94 -10.51
C ALA A 63 4.62 -3.00 -9.73
N LEU A 64 4.02 -3.54 -8.66
CA LEU A 64 4.64 -4.56 -7.82
C LEU A 64 4.36 -5.99 -8.32
N ASP A 65 3.40 -6.18 -9.22
CA ASP A 65 2.94 -7.49 -9.66
C ASP A 65 2.51 -8.37 -8.47
N CYS A 66 1.77 -7.77 -7.53
CA CYS A 66 1.23 -8.46 -6.35
C CYS A 66 -0.01 -7.76 -5.82
N ASP A 67 -0.88 -8.52 -5.14
CA ASP A 67 -2.05 -7.98 -4.46
C ASP A 67 -1.67 -7.28 -3.16
N LEU A 68 -2.09 -6.02 -3.01
CA LEU A 68 -1.98 -5.22 -1.80
C LEU A 68 -3.30 -5.21 -1.03
N TRP A 69 -4.44 -5.28 -1.75
CA TRP A 69 -5.74 -5.34 -1.12
C TRP A 69 -5.86 -6.60 -0.24
N PRO A 70 -6.21 -6.46 1.04
CA PRO A 70 -6.07 -7.55 1.99
C PRO A 70 -7.23 -8.55 1.97
N GLY A 71 -8.28 -8.27 1.20
CA GLY A 71 -9.53 -9.02 1.21
C GLY A 71 -10.50 -8.56 2.30
N ARG A 72 -11.66 -9.21 2.35
CA ARG A 72 -12.79 -8.85 3.25
C ARG A 72 -12.66 -9.40 4.67
N ASP A 73 -11.82 -10.42 4.87
CA ASP A 73 -11.76 -11.19 6.11
C ASP A 73 -10.67 -10.68 7.08
N VAL A 74 -10.19 -9.45 6.88
CA VAL A 74 -9.09 -8.84 7.66
C VAL A 74 -9.49 -8.35 9.03
#